data_AF-A0A9W6U1Y0-F1
#
_entry.id   AF-A0A9W6U1Y0-F1
#
_cell.length_a   1.000
_cell.length_b   1.000
_cell.length_c   1.000
_cell.angle_alpha   90.00
_cell.angle_beta   90.00
_cell.angle_gamma   90.00
#
_symmetry.space_group_name_H-M   'P 1'
#
loop_
_entity.id
_entity.type
_entity.pdbx_description
1 polymer ?
#
loop_
_entity_poly.entity_id
_entity_poly.type
_entity_poly.pdbx_seq_one_letter_code
_entity_poly.pdbx_strand_id
1 'polypeptide(L)'
;MRRLQKQYMLEPAGSHGVWGLDDYHCLPFYFGSAQLIGQHDILPESIHDDNVLMANHKEYLYLDAIKFIKEVKAGSPFAETSPMLNDISALPSWEKTNGGMLKLYEGEVLKKLPVIQHLRFGTLFPCTWTPSHEADDGSTYIPVSTHPGTGVRAPNFDLEGVSAKAPWVAVETLAATKDTAMSPLRHTKKKLDE
;
A
#
# COMPACT_ATOMS: atom_id res chain seq x y z
N MET A 1 -3.66 6.07 -14.62
CA MET A 1 -4.62 5.47 -13.65
C MET A 1 -5.81 6.36 -13.36
N ARG A 2 -5.64 7.62 -12.94
CA ARG A 2 -6.74 8.56 -12.61
C ARG A 2 -7.90 8.64 -13.60
N ARG A 3 -7.61 8.66 -14.91
CA ARG A 3 -8.66 8.62 -15.95
C ARG A 3 -9.53 7.37 -15.85
N LEU A 4 -8.92 6.20 -15.63
CA LEU A 4 -9.65 4.93 -15.51
C LEU A 4 -10.48 4.89 -14.23
N GLN A 5 -9.93 5.34 -13.10
CA GLN A 5 -10.64 5.44 -11.83
C GLN A 5 -11.92 6.28 -11.97
N LYS A 6 -11.81 7.48 -12.55
CA LYS A 6 -12.96 8.38 -12.78
C LYS A 6 -13.94 7.83 -13.82
N GLN A 7 -13.44 7.35 -14.96
CA GLN A 7 -14.28 6.92 -16.08
C GLN A 7 -15.10 5.67 -15.76
N TYR A 8 -14.52 4.73 -15.02
CA TYR A 8 -15.12 3.43 -14.75
C TYR A 8 -15.58 3.27 -13.30
N MET A 9 -15.50 4.32 -12.48
CA MET A 9 -15.85 4.28 -11.05
C MET A 9 -15.23 3.07 -10.37
N LEU A 10 -13.94 2.85 -10.62
CA LEU A 10 -13.25 1.68 -10.07
C LEU A 10 -13.36 1.70 -8.55
N GLU A 11 -13.52 0.54 -7.95
CA GLU A 11 -13.46 0.43 -6.50
C GLU A 11 -11.99 0.27 -6.04
N PRO A 12 -11.63 0.83 -4.87
CA PRO A 12 -10.34 0.59 -4.24
C PRO A 12 -10.10 -0.89 -3.95
N ALA A 13 -8.98 -1.45 -4.43
CA ALA A 13 -8.62 -2.84 -4.17
C ALA A 13 -7.81 -2.94 -2.86
N GLY A 14 -8.27 -3.77 -1.92
CA GLY A 14 -7.59 -3.94 -0.63
C GLY A 14 -7.62 -2.68 0.24
N SER A 15 -8.73 -1.93 0.20
CA SER A 15 -8.82 -0.66 0.91
C SER A 15 -8.73 -0.83 2.42
N HIS A 16 -7.95 0.03 3.06
CA HIS A 16 -7.87 0.14 4.51
C HIS A 16 -8.95 1.09 5.08
N GLY A 17 -9.95 1.44 4.25
CA GLY A 17 -10.92 2.49 4.54
C GLY A 17 -10.25 3.84 4.80
N VAL A 18 -10.83 4.61 5.74
CA VAL A 18 -10.35 5.96 6.14
C VAL A 18 -8.92 5.94 6.72
N TRP A 19 -8.43 4.76 7.14
CA TRP A 19 -7.09 4.60 7.71
C TRP A 19 -6.01 4.24 6.68
N GLY A 20 -6.36 4.17 5.40
CA GLY A 20 -5.38 4.03 4.32
C GLY A 20 -4.67 5.34 4.01
N LEU A 21 -3.48 5.23 3.41
CA LEU A 21 -2.74 6.39 2.90
C LEU A 21 -3.51 7.09 1.76
N ASP A 22 -3.99 6.28 0.81
CA ASP A 22 -4.81 6.69 -0.34
C ASP A 22 -5.60 5.45 -0.82
N ASP A 23 -6.67 5.70 -1.56
CA ASP A 23 -7.57 4.64 -2.03
C ASP A 23 -6.91 3.74 -3.10
N TYR A 24 -5.91 4.22 -3.85
CA TYR A 24 -5.32 3.47 -4.98
C TYR A 24 -3.80 3.42 -5.02
N HIS A 25 -3.12 4.37 -4.38
CA HIS A 25 -1.73 4.68 -4.70
C HIS A 25 -0.89 4.90 -3.45
N CYS A 26 0.19 4.14 -3.30
CA CYS A 26 1.21 4.43 -2.29
C CYS A 26 2.48 5.05 -2.91
N LEU A 27 2.97 4.47 -4.02
CA LEU A 27 4.25 4.86 -4.64
C LEU A 27 4.38 6.34 -5.05
N PRO A 28 3.34 7.04 -5.56
CA PRO A 28 3.45 8.48 -5.84
C PRO A 28 3.81 9.32 -4.62
N PHE A 29 3.39 8.94 -3.41
CA PHE A 29 3.76 9.63 -2.18
C PHE A 29 5.20 9.34 -1.78
N TYR A 30 5.67 8.10 -1.95
CA TYR A 30 7.07 7.76 -1.71
C TYR A 30 8.00 8.50 -2.69
N PHE A 31 7.78 8.37 -3.99
CA PHE A 31 8.62 9.04 -4.99
C PHE A 31 8.46 10.57 -4.93
N GLY A 32 7.24 11.07 -4.72
CA GLY A 32 6.99 12.50 -4.62
C GLY A 32 7.62 13.15 -3.40
N SER A 33 7.64 12.47 -2.25
CA SER A 33 8.35 12.98 -1.07
C SER A 33 9.86 12.99 -1.30
N ALA A 34 10.41 12.04 -2.07
CA ALA A 34 11.82 12.08 -2.48
C ALA A 34 12.14 13.28 -3.37
N GLN A 35 11.25 13.65 -4.31
CA GLN A 35 11.42 14.85 -5.14
C GLN A 35 11.50 16.16 -4.33
N LEU A 36 10.91 16.17 -3.14
CA LEU A 36 10.82 17.35 -2.27
C LEU A 36 11.91 17.39 -1.18
N ILE A 37 12.79 16.38 -1.11
CA ILE A 37 13.94 16.41 -0.20
C ILE A 37 14.87 17.57 -0.59
N GLY A 38 15.23 18.40 0.38
CA GLY A 38 16.05 19.60 0.19
C GLY A 38 15.27 20.86 -0.20
N GLN A 39 13.94 20.76 -0.37
CA GLN A 39 13.10 21.94 -0.58
C GLN A 39 12.86 22.69 0.74
N HIS A 40 12.94 24.02 0.69
CA HIS A 40 12.78 24.90 1.85
C HIS A 40 11.46 25.67 1.86
N ASP A 41 10.91 25.98 0.68
CA ASP A 41 9.69 26.80 0.55
C ASP A 41 8.41 25.97 0.60
N ILE A 42 8.47 24.74 0.08
CA ILE A 42 7.37 23.79 0.11
C ILE A 42 7.70 22.78 1.21
N LEU A 43 7.02 22.89 2.35
CA LEU A 43 7.15 21.97 3.48
C LEU A 43 6.04 20.91 3.44
N PRO A 44 6.14 19.81 4.21
CA PRO A 44 5.07 18.81 4.30
C PRO A 44 3.70 19.42 4.66
N GLU A 45 3.67 20.45 5.51
CA GLU A 45 2.43 21.15 5.89
C GLU A 45 1.82 21.95 4.72
N SER A 46 2.61 22.35 3.73
CA SER A 46 2.16 23.13 2.57
C SER A 46 1.14 22.41 1.70
N ILE A 47 0.91 21.11 1.91
CA ILE A 47 -0.15 20.36 1.22
C ILE A 47 -1.56 20.89 1.53
N HIS A 48 -1.71 21.65 2.63
CA HIS A 48 -2.97 22.29 3.01
C HIS A 48 -3.26 23.58 2.24
N ASP A 49 -2.24 24.22 1.66
CA ASP A 49 -2.39 25.44 0.87
C ASP A 49 -2.70 25.12 -0.60
N ASP A 50 -3.94 25.43 -1.00
CA ASP A 50 -4.41 25.19 -2.36
C ASP A 50 -3.66 26.02 -3.42
N ASN A 51 -3.09 27.17 -3.05
CA ASN A 51 -2.28 27.97 -3.98
C ASN A 51 -0.94 27.27 -4.27
N VAL A 52 -0.30 26.72 -3.24
CA VAL A 52 0.94 25.94 -3.38
C VAL A 52 0.68 24.71 -4.24
N LEU A 53 -0.42 24.00 -4.00
CA LEU A 53 -0.82 22.87 -4.83
C LEU A 53 -1.05 23.30 -6.29
N MET A 54 -1.83 24.35 -6.54
CA MET A 54 -2.13 24.79 -7.91
C MET A 54 -0.89 25.25 -8.68
N ALA A 55 0.06 25.89 -8.00
CA ALA A 55 1.30 26.35 -8.61
C ALA A 55 2.26 25.19 -8.93
N ASN A 56 2.35 24.18 -8.07
CA ASN A 56 3.47 23.22 -8.11
C ASN A 56 3.06 21.77 -8.44
N HIS A 57 1.75 21.45 -8.48
CA HIS A 57 1.31 20.05 -8.62
C HIS A 57 1.80 19.37 -9.90
N LYS A 58 2.08 20.11 -10.98
CA LYS A 58 2.56 19.50 -12.23
C LYS A 58 4.01 19.01 -12.15
N GLU A 59 4.77 19.50 -11.19
CA GLU A 59 6.21 19.21 -11.03
C GLU A 59 6.46 18.11 -9.99
N TYR A 60 5.62 18.06 -8.95
CA TYR A 60 5.78 17.15 -7.81
C TYR A 60 4.66 16.13 -7.70
N LEU A 61 5.00 14.84 -7.78
CA LEU A 61 4.05 13.72 -7.72
C LEU A 61 3.23 13.72 -6.43
N TYR A 62 3.83 14.12 -5.30
CA TYR A 62 3.15 14.18 -4.01
C TYR A 62 2.04 15.22 -4.04
N LEU A 63 2.35 16.44 -4.48
CA LEU A 63 1.39 17.54 -4.56
C LEU A 63 0.28 17.26 -5.57
N ASP A 64 0.62 16.62 -6.69
CA ASP A 64 -0.35 16.16 -7.68
C ASP A 64 -1.32 15.12 -7.13
N ALA A 65 -0.84 14.19 -6.30
CA ALA A 65 -1.67 13.20 -5.63
C ALA A 65 -2.60 13.86 -4.61
N ILE A 66 -2.09 14.77 -3.76
CA ILE A 66 -2.91 15.53 -2.80
C ILE A 66 -4.00 16.34 -3.52
N LYS A 67 -3.64 17.06 -4.57
CA LYS A 67 -4.59 17.83 -5.37
C LYS A 67 -5.71 16.93 -5.89
N PHE A 68 -5.35 15.77 -6.46
CA PHE A 68 -6.33 14.83 -6.97
C PHE A 68 -7.27 14.30 -5.89
N ILE A 69 -6.77 14.02 -4.68
CA ILE A 69 -7.60 13.61 -3.54
C ILE A 69 -8.59 14.71 -3.18
N LYS A 70 -8.11 15.96 -3.04
CA LYS A 70 -8.98 17.13 -2.74
C LYS A 70 -10.04 17.35 -3.82
N GLU A 71 -9.71 17.10 -5.09
CA GLU A 71 -10.69 17.18 -6.19
C GLU A 71 -11.76 16.07 -6.11
N VAL A 72 -11.37 14.83 -5.81
CA VAL A 72 -12.30 13.69 -5.78
C VAL A 72 -13.17 13.70 -4.52
N LYS A 73 -12.60 14.12 -3.39
CA LYS A 73 -13.25 14.19 -2.08
C LYS A 73 -13.66 15.62 -1.72
N ALA A 74 -14.05 16.40 -2.74
CA ALA A 74 -14.44 17.80 -2.57
C ALA A 74 -15.68 17.94 -1.67
N GLY A 75 -15.72 19.01 -0.87
CA GLY A 75 -16.85 19.32 0.01
C GLY A 75 -16.71 18.78 1.45
N SER A 76 -15.65 18.02 1.75
CA SER A 76 -15.32 17.59 3.11
C SER A 76 -13.91 18.03 3.49
N PRO A 77 -13.64 18.34 4.77
CA PRO A 77 -12.30 18.65 5.23
C PRO A 77 -11.30 17.54 4.91
N PHE A 78 -10.09 17.93 4.49
CA PHE A 78 -9.03 16.99 4.14
C PHE A 78 -8.68 16.05 5.30
N ALA A 79 -8.65 16.56 6.53
CA ALA A 79 -8.39 15.79 7.74
C ALA A 79 -9.43 14.69 8.00
N GLU A 80 -10.68 14.85 7.56
CA GLU A 80 -11.74 13.85 7.76
C GLU A 80 -11.69 12.75 6.71
N THR A 81 -11.29 13.10 5.49
CA THR A 81 -11.31 12.17 4.34
C THR A 81 -9.98 11.47 4.11
N SER A 82 -8.88 12.04 4.63
CA SER A 82 -7.51 11.57 4.47
C SER A 82 -6.67 11.82 5.75
N PRO A 83 -7.09 11.30 6.92
CA PRO A 83 -6.45 11.62 8.21
C PRO A 83 -4.98 11.22 8.26
N MET A 84 -4.59 10.08 7.67
CA MET A 84 -3.19 9.66 7.66
C MET A 84 -2.29 10.66 6.93
N LEU A 85 -2.71 11.13 5.75
CA LEU A 85 -1.97 12.15 4.99
C LEU A 85 -1.93 13.49 5.73
N ASN A 86 -3.01 13.83 6.45
CA ASN A 86 -3.07 15.01 7.30
C ASN A 86 -2.09 14.91 8.48
N ASP A 87 -1.95 13.74 9.11
CA ASP A 87 -0.99 13.55 10.20
C ASP A 87 0.45 13.55 9.68
N ILE A 88 0.70 12.95 8.50
CA ILE A 88 2.01 12.96 7.84
C ILE A 88 2.45 14.40 7.52
N SER A 89 1.54 15.31 7.20
CA SER A 89 1.89 16.70 6.90
C SER A 89 2.49 17.45 8.09
N ALA A 90 2.27 16.97 9.33
CA ALA A 90 2.87 17.54 10.53
C ALA A 90 4.33 17.10 10.75
N LEU A 91 4.88 16.21 9.90
CA LEU A 91 6.29 15.86 9.96
C LEU A 91 7.16 17.06 9.57
N PRO A 92 8.31 17.25 10.24
CA PRO A 92 9.09 18.48 10.11
C PRO A 92 9.90 18.59 8.80
N SER A 93 10.02 17.50 8.02
CA SER A 93 10.79 17.51 6.79
C SER A 93 10.37 16.40 5.82
N TRP A 94 10.58 16.66 4.52
CA TRP A 94 10.34 15.67 3.46
C TRP A 94 11.25 14.44 3.59
N GLU A 95 12.44 14.56 4.18
CA GLU A 95 13.32 13.43 4.47
C GLU A 95 12.66 12.46 5.46
N LYS A 96 12.07 12.98 6.55
CA LYS A 96 11.32 12.14 7.50
C LYS A 96 10.05 11.57 6.86
N THR A 97 9.34 12.38 6.08
CA THR A 97 8.18 11.92 5.32
C THR A 97 8.55 10.77 4.39
N ASN A 98 9.62 10.90 3.62
CA ASN A 98 10.07 9.87 2.68
C ASN A 98 10.49 8.58 3.39
N GLY A 99 11.26 8.68 4.47
CA GLY A 99 11.61 7.51 5.29
C GLY A 99 10.40 6.82 5.91
N GLY A 100 9.38 7.59 6.32
CA GLY A 100 8.09 7.06 6.77
C GLY A 100 7.32 6.37 5.64
N MET A 101 7.29 6.96 4.44
CA MET A 101 6.61 6.40 3.27
C MET A 101 7.18 5.06 2.85
N LEU A 102 8.51 4.89 2.91
CA LEU A 102 9.14 3.60 2.61
C LEU A 102 8.72 2.52 3.61
N LYS A 103 8.76 2.82 4.92
CA LYS A 103 8.34 1.89 5.96
C LYS A 103 6.85 1.52 5.84
N LEU A 104 6.01 2.50 5.50
CA LEU A 104 4.59 2.28 5.24
C LEU A 104 4.40 1.36 4.02
N TYR A 105 5.11 1.60 2.92
CA TYR A 105 5.05 0.75 1.74
C TYR A 105 5.47 -0.70 2.05
N GLU A 106 6.54 -0.89 2.82
CA GLU A 106 6.95 -2.22 3.26
C GLU A 106 5.88 -2.90 4.12
N GLY A 107 5.33 -2.19 5.11
CA GLY A 107 4.38 -2.75 6.08
C GLY A 107 2.97 -3.00 5.54
N GLU A 108 2.44 -2.04 4.78
CA GLU A 108 1.04 -2.05 4.31
C GLU A 108 0.88 -2.53 2.87
N VAL A 109 1.97 -2.63 2.11
CA VAL A 109 1.95 -3.23 0.76
C VAL A 109 2.72 -4.55 0.79
N LEU A 110 4.05 -4.51 0.88
CA LEU A 110 4.88 -5.70 0.64
C LEU A 110 4.66 -6.84 1.64
N LYS A 111 4.35 -6.52 2.89
CA LYS A 111 4.09 -7.49 3.97
C LYS A 111 2.61 -7.86 4.14
N LYS A 112 1.72 -7.42 3.24
CA LYS A 112 0.28 -7.75 3.29
C LYS A 112 -0.06 -8.75 2.20
N LEU A 113 -0.27 -10.02 2.59
CA LEU A 113 -0.65 -11.08 1.65
C LEU A 113 -1.85 -10.70 0.75
N PRO A 114 -2.96 -10.12 1.26
CA PRO A 114 -4.09 -9.73 0.40
C PRO A 114 -3.73 -8.73 -0.71
N VAL A 115 -2.68 -7.93 -0.50
CA VAL A 115 -2.20 -6.92 -1.44
C VAL A 115 -1.22 -7.53 -2.44
N ILE A 116 -0.25 -8.34 -1.99
CA ILE A 116 0.82 -8.85 -2.86
C ILE A 116 0.50 -10.19 -3.52
N GLN A 117 -0.53 -10.93 -3.08
CA GLN A 117 -0.86 -12.28 -3.59
C GLN A 117 -0.97 -12.40 -5.12
N HIS A 118 -1.17 -11.28 -5.83
CA HIS A 118 -1.23 -11.24 -7.30
C HIS A 118 0.10 -10.90 -7.98
N LEU A 119 1.20 -10.72 -7.23
CA LEU A 119 2.54 -10.52 -7.76
C LEU A 119 3.00 -11.78 -8.50
N ARG A 120 3.37 -11.62 -9.77
CA ARG A 120 3.77 -12.73 -10.63
C ARG A 120 5.27 -12.94 -10.59
N PHE A 121 5.67 -14.21 -10.52
CA PHE A 121 7.06 -14.64 -10.66
C PHE A 121 7.25 -15.33 -12.01
N GLY A 122 8.38 -15.07 -12.63
CA GLY A 122 8.70 -15.55 -13.98
C GLY A 122 10.20 -15.61 -14.19
N THR A 123 10.63 -15.62 -15.45
CA THR A 123 12.07 -15.72 -15.78
C THR A 123 12.86 -14.47 -15.39
N LEU A 124 12.27 -13.28 -15.50
CA LEU A 124 12.91 -12.01 -15.12
C LEU A 124 12.93 -11.77 -13.60
N PHE A 125 11.93 -12.30 -12.90
CA PHE A 125 11.80 -12.16 -11.46
C PHE A 125 11.48 -13.54 -10.85
N PRO A 126 12.50 -14.41 -10.74
CA PRO A 126 12.32 -15.79 -10.29
C PRO A 126 12.20 -15.86 -8.77
N CYS A 127 11.23 -16.61 -8.26
CA CYS A 127 11.05 -16.89 -6.83
C CYS A 127 12.05 -17.96 -6.35
N THR A 128 13.33 -17.63 -6.43
CA THR A 128 14.47 -18.52 -6.08
C THR A 128 15.26 -18.00 -4.88
N TRP A 129 14.81 -16.91 -4.25
CA TRP A 129 15.46 -16.38 -3.06
C TRP A 129 15.08 -17.17 -1.81
N THR A 130 15.99 -17.17 -0.84
CA THR A 130 15.69 -17.60 0.53
C THR A 130 15.07 -16.42 1.27
N PRO A 131 13.92 -16.59 1.96
CA PRO A 131 13.37 -15.55 2.80
C PRO A 131 14.40 -15.02 3.80
N SER A 132 14.52 -13.69 3.91
CA SER A 132 15.46 -13.03 4.83
C SER A 132 14.96 -12.98 6.27
N HIS A 133 13.69 -13.33 6.51
CA HIS A 133 13.04 -13.37 7.81
C HIS A 133 12.29 -14.70 7.95
N GLU A 134 12.27 -15.23 9.17
CA GLU A 134 11.38 -16.33 9.55
C GLU A 134 9.93 -15.81 9.60
N ALA A 135 8.96 -16.70 9.40
CA ALA A 135 7.56 -16.30 9.52
C ALA A 135 7.22 -16.05 10.99
N ASP A 136 6.50 -14.96 11.26
CA ASP A 136 6.09 -14.56 12.62
C ASP A 136 5.20 -15.61 13.31
N ASP A 137 4.51 -16.46 12.53
CA ASP A 137 3.67 -17.55 13.00
C ASP A 137 4.43 -18.90 13.14
N GLY A 138 5.75 -18.89 12.90
CA GLY A 138 6.59 -20.08 12.91
C GLY A 138 6.42 -21.00 11.69
N SER A 139 5.64 -20.59 10.68
CA SER A 139 5.50 -21.35 9.44
C SER A 139 6.81 -21.37 8.65
N THR A 140 7.14 -22.52 8.07
CA THR A 140 8.31 -22.65 7.19
C THR A 140 7.88 -22.45 5.75
N TYR A 141 8.46 -21.45 5.08
CA TYR A 141 8.29 -21.31 3.64
C TYR A 141 8.99 -22.45 2.91
N ILE A 142 8.21 -23.32 2.26
CA ILE A 142 8.72 -24.31 1.32
C ILE A 142 8.51 -23.74 -0.09
N PRO A 143 9.57 -23.38 -0.83
CA PRO A 143 9.40 -22.83 -2.17
C PRO A 143 8.65 -23.82 -3.06
N VAL A 144 7.64 -23.35 -3.79
CA VAL A 144 6.84 -24.21 -4.70
C VAL A 144 7.72 -24.91 -5.75
N SER A 145 8.87 -24.33 -6.08
CA SER A 145 9.89 -24.93 -6.96
C SER A 145 10.58 -26.17 -6.38
N THR A 146 10.44 -26.44 -5.07
CA THR A 146 11.07 -27.59 -4.38
C THR A 146 10.14 -28.80 -4.26
N HIS A 147 8.86 -28.68 -4.64
CA HIS A 147 7.96 -29.83 -4.69
C HIS A 147 8.24 -30.70 -5.93
N PRO A 148 8.49 -32.01 -5.76
CA PRO A 148 8.64 -32.93 -6.89
C PRO A 148 7.34 -32.94 -7.73
N GLY A 149 7.42 -32.49 -8.99
CA GLY A 149 6.28 -32.50 -9.93
C GLY A 149 5.61 -31.14 -10.18
N THR A 150 5.99 -30.06 -9.46
CA THR A 150 5.46 -28.71 -9.70
C THR A 150 6.44 -27.89 -10.55
N GLY A 151 6.23 -27.91 -11.87
CA GLY A 151 6.85 -26.91 -12.74
C GLY A 151 6.30 -25.52 -12.39
N VAL A 152 7.18 -24.53 -12.19
CA VAL A 152 6.78 -23.11 -12.11
C VAL A 152 6.29 -22.70 -13.49
N ARG A 153 5.00 -22.90 -13.77
CA ARG A 153 4.41 -22.54 -15.05
C ARG A 153 3.97 -21.08 -14.98
N ALA A 154 4.69 -20.21 -15.69
CA ALA A 154 4.21 -18.87 -15.97
C ALA A 154 2.84 -18.99 -16.70
N PRO A 155 1.78 -18.30 -16.26
CA PRO A 155 0.42 -18.48 -16.78
C PRO A 155 0.21 -18.16 -18.27
N ASN A 156 1.25 -17.73 -18.99
CA ASN A 156 1.16 -17.24 -20.36
C ASN A 156 1.83 -18.20 -21.37
N PHE A 157 1.87 -19.50 -21.07
CA PHE A 157 2.23 -20.52 -22.05
C PHE A 157 0.93 -21.13 -22.60
N ASP A 158 0.62 -20.80 -23.86
CA ASP A 158 -0.62 -21.12 -24.57
C ASP A 158 -1.17 -22.53 -24.25
N LEU A 159 -2.48 -22.58 -23.95
CA LEU A 159 -3.25 -23.80 -23.81
C LEU A 159 -4.67 -23.54 -24.29
N GLU A 160 -5.05 -24.17 -25.40
CA GLU A 160 -6.46 -24.38 -25.72
C GLU A 160 -7.15 -25.09 -24.55
N GLY A 161 -8.31 -24.59 -24.12
CA GLY A 161 -9.15 -25.23 -23.09
C GLY A 161 -9.28 -24.51 -21.74
N VAL A 162 -8.96 -23.21 -21.63
CA VAL A 162 -9.17 -22.46 -20.37
C VAL A 162 -10.66 -22.25 -20.09
N SER A 163 -11.16 -22.92 -19.05
CA SER A 163 -12.49 -22.67 -18.47
C SER A 163 -12.52 -21.30 -17.78
N ALA A 164 -13.55 -20.51 -18.05
CA ALA A 164 -13.75 -19.16 -17.50
C ALA A 164 -14.14 -19.12 -16.00
N LYS A 165 -13.98 -20.22 -15.25
CA LYS A 165 -14.28 -20.25 -13.82
C LYS A 165 -13.08 -19.85 -12.99
N ALA A 166 -13.31 -18.91 -12.09
CA ALA A 166 -12.29 -18.42 -11.18
C ALA A 166 -11.82 -19.54 -10.22
N PRO A 167 -10.50 -19.65 -9.96
CA PRO A 167 -9.91 -20.83 -9.32
C PRO A 167 -10.24 -21.01 -7.82
N TRP A 168 -10.88 -20.02 -7.18
CA TRP A 168 -11.27 -20.06 -5.76
C TRP A 168 -12.59 -20.80 -5.47
N VAL A 169 -13.27 -21.35 -6.48
CA VAL A 169 -14.51 -22.14 -6.28
C VAL A 169 -14.23 -23.52 -5.66
N ALA A 170 -12.99 -24.00 -5.67
CA ALA A 170 -12.66 -25.36 -5.25
C ALA A 170 -11.66 -25.41 -4.10
N VAL A 171 -11.87 -24.68 -3.01
CA VAL A 171 -11.14 -24.95 -1.77
C VAL A 171 -12.01 -24.73 -0.52
N GLU A 172 -12.99 -25.61 -0.31
CA GLU A 172 -13.71 -25.71 0.97
C GLU A 172 -12.93 -26.53 2.03
N THR A 173 -11.75 -27.05 1.70
CA THR A 173 -10.97 -27.96 2.57
C THR A 173 -9.62 -27.43 3.07
N LEU A 174 -9.22 -26.19 2.74
CA LEU A 174 -8.16 -25.53 3.50
C LEU A 174 -8.78 -24.95 4.77
N ALA A 175 -8.24 -25.38 5.90
CA ALA A 175 -8.72 -25.06 7.24
C ALA A 175 -9.17 -23.60 7.36
N ALA A 176 -10.38 -23.40 7.88
CA ALA A 176 -10.92 -22.10 8.23
C ALA A 176 -9.83 -21.24 8.88
N THR A 177 -9.40 -20.21 8.16
CA THR A 177 -8.51 -19.17 8.68
C THR A 177 -9.19 -18.61 9.92
N LYS A 178 -8.64 -18.90 11.10
CA LYS A 178 -8.99 -18.15 12.30
C LYS A 178 -8.51 -16.72 12.06
N ASP A 179 -9.44 -15.77 12.12
CA ASP A 179 -9.13 -14.36 12.06
C ASP A 179 -7.99 -14.02 13.03
N THR A 180 -6.95 -13.36 12.53
CA THR A 180 -5.87 -12.83 13.34
C THR A 180 -6.47 -11.75 14.24
N ALA A 181 -6.55 -12.02 15.55
CA ALA A 181 -7.01 -11.03 16.52
C ALA A 181 -6.06 -9.82 16.53
N MET A 182 -6.63 -8.64 16.28
CA MET A 182 -5.93 -7.36 16.45
C MET A 182 -5.42 -7.23 17.89
N SER A 183 -4.11 -6.98 18.05
CA SER A 183 -3.53 -6.73 19.38
C SER A 183 -4.14 -5.46 20.01
N PRO A 184 -4.65 -5.51 21.25
CA PRO A 184 -5.11 -4.29 21.91
C PRO A 184 -3.88 -3.44 22.30
N LEU A 185 -3.92 -2.16 21.92
CA LEU A 185 -2.97 -1.15 22.37
C LEU A 185 -2.97 -1.09 23.90
N ARG A 186 -1.85 -1.43 24.52
CA ARG A 186 -1.67 -1.45 25.98
C ARG A 186 -1.51 -0.02 26.48
N HIS A 187 -2.58 0.58 27.01
CA HIS A 187 -2.48 1.83 27.77
C HIS A 187 -1.75 1.59 29.10
N THR A 188 -0.50 2.02 29.20
CA THR A 188 0.19 2.15 30.50
C THR A 188 -0.30 3.43 31.20
N LYS A 189 -1.21 3.28 32.17
CA LYS A 189 -1.48 4.33 33.16
C LYS A 189 -0.26 4.43 34.10
N LYS A 190 0.47 5.55 34.06
CA LYS A 190 1.37 5.93 35.16
C LYS A 190 0.53 6.15 36.42
N LYS A 191 0.80 5.40 37.49
CA LYS A 191 0.39 5.79 38.85
C LYS A 191 1.20 7.03 39.22
N LEU A 192 0.53 8.10 39.65
CA LEU A 192 1.10 9.08 40.54
C LEU A 192 0.98 8.48 41.94
N ASP A 193 2.11 8.35 42.63
CA ASP A 193 2.15 8.09 44.08
C ASP A 193 2.27 9.46 44.78
N GLU A 194 1.44 9.68 45.78
CA GLU A 194 1.61 10.66 46.87
C GLU A 194 2.71 10.22 47.84
#